data_AF-A0A2T6BRI5-F1
#
_entry.id   AF-A0A2T6BRI5-F1
#
_cell.length_a   1.000
_cell.length_b   1.000
_cell.length_c   1.000
_cell.angle_alpha   90.00
_cell.angle_beta   90.00
_cell.angle_gamma   90.00
#
_symmetry.space_group_name_H-M   'P 1'
#
loop_
_entity.id
_entity.type
_entity.pdbx_description
1 polymer ?
#
loop_
_entity_poly.entity_id
_entity_poly.type
_entity_poly.pdbx_seq_one_letter_code
_entity_poly.pdbx_strand_id
1 'polypeptide(L)' 'MIKKEQIKTIGKIELHRLLYGISRYDFREVTNTTIAKCRNISVEEAKKKKLVLAHEVLKVVDYFGFEVIE' A
#
# COMPACT_ATOMS: atom_id res chain seq x y z
N MET A 1 -4.71 13.49 4.20
CA MET A 1 -3.43 13.54 4.94
C MET A 1 -3.36 12.32 5.83
N ILE A 2 -2.25 11.59 5.82
CA ILE A 2 -2.03 10.37 6.62
C ILE A 2 -0.97 10.68 7.68
N LYS A 3 -1.22 10.34 8.95
CA LYS A 3 -0.22 10.53 10.00
C LYS A 3 0.89 9.48 9.88
N LYS A 4 2.12 9.86 10.20
CA LYS A 4 3.29 8.97 10.17
C LYS A 4 3.10 7.74 11.06
N GLU A 5 2.40 7.88 12.18
CA GLU A 5 2.00 6.78 13.09
C GLU A 5 1.14 5.71 12.41
N GLN A 6 0.44 6.05 11.32
CA GLN A 6 -0.39 5.14 10.55
C GLN A 6 0.44 4.35 9.50
N ILE A 7 1.67 4.80 9.20
CA ILE A 7 2.61 4.12 8.29
C ILE A 7 3.30 2.98 9.05
N LYS A 8 2.57 1.88 9.21
CA LYS A 8 3.06 0.64 9.82
C LYS A 8 2.79 -0.55 8.92
N THR A 9 3.32 -1.71 9.29
CA THR A 9 2.95 -2.95 8.61
C THR A 9 1.47 -3.22 8.87
N ILE A 10 0.66 -3.25 7.81
CA ILE A 10 -0.81 -3.37 7.90
C ILE A 10 -1.36 -4.32 6.85
N GLY A 11 -2.61 -4.76 7.03
CA GLY A 11 -3.33 -5.52 6.02
C GLY A 11 -3.69 -4.66 4.80
N LYS A 12 -3.79 -5.30 3.62
CA LYS A 12 -4.25 -4.61 2.39
C LYS A 12 -5.60 -3.91 2.56
N ILE A 13 -6.52 -4.51 3.32
CA ILE A 13 -7.84 -3.92 3.58
C ILE A 13 -7.70 -2.66 4.45
N GLU A 14 -6.84 -2.69 5.46
CA GLU A 14 -6.59 -1.54 6.33
C GLU A 14 -5.90 -0.41 5.54
N LEU A 15 -4.94 -0.75 4.70
CA LEU A 15 -4.30 0.22 3.80
C LEU A 15 -5.32 0.87 2.86
N HIS A 16 -6.24 0.08 2.28
CA HIS A 16 -7.29 0.64 1.43
C HIS A 16 -8.20 1.60 2.18
N ARG A 17 -8.51 1.31 3.45
CA ARG A 17 -9.28 2.22 4.32
C ARG A 17 -8.54 3.51 4.63
N LEU A 18 -7.21 3.48 4.73
CA LEU A 18 -6.40 4.70 4.88
C LEU A 18 -6.44 5.57 3.62
N LEU A 19 -6.49 4.92 2.44
CA LEU A 19 -6.54 5.56 1.13
C LEU A 19 -7.98 5.84 0.69
N TYR A 20 -8.69 6.66 1.47
CA TYR A 20 -10.08 7.02 1.19
C TYR A 20 -10.24 7.64 -0.21
N GLY A 21 -11.29 7.23 -0.94
CA GLY A 21 -11.59 7.75 -2.28
C GLY A 21 -10.88 7.03 -3.42
N ILE A 22 -9.97 6.10 -3.14
CA ILE A 22 -9.32 5.29 -4.18
C ILE A 22 -10.18 4.07 -4.53
N SER A 23 -10.37 3.84 -5.85
CA SER A 23 -11.11 2.68 -6.33
C SER A 23 -10.43 1.39 -5.88
N ARG A 24 -11.23 0.36 -5.59
CA ARG A 24 -10.69 -0.95 -5.16
C ARG A 24 -9.82 -1.60 -6.24
N TYR A 25 -10.11 -1.30 -7.51
CA TYR A 25 -9.36 -1.82 -8.65
C TYR A 25 -7.95 -1.21 -8.68
N ASP A 26 -7.86 0.11 -8.72
CA ASP A 26 -6.58 0.84 -8.78
C ASP A 26 -5.73 0.55 -7.55
N PHE A 27 -6.35 0.57 -6.37
CA PHE A 27 -5.69 0.20 -5.11
C PHE A 27 -5.03 -1.18 -5.20
N ARG A 28 -5.76 -2.18 -5.71
CA ARG A 28 -5.28 -3.55 -5.81
C ARG A 28 -4.11 -3.65 -6.79
N GLU A 29 -4.20 -3.00 -7.93
CA GLU A 29 -3.15 -3.03 -8.95
C GLU A 29 -1.86 -2.39 -8.44
N VAL A 30 -1.95 -1.16 -7.94
CA VAL A 30 -0.81 -0.40 -7.42
C VAL A 30 -0.18 -1.14 -6.24
N THR A 31 -0.97 -1.55 -5.25
CA THR A 31 -0.43 -2.21 -4.05
C THR A 31 0.29 -3.51 -4.39
N ASN A 32 -0.28 -4.36 -5.25
CA ASN A 32 0.37 -5.62 -5.64
C ASN A 32 1.65 -5.38 -6.44
N THR A 33 1.64 -4.39 -7.32
CA THR A 33 2.82 -4.01 -8.12
C THR A 33 3.92 -3.45 -7.22
N THR A 34 3.57 -2.63 -6.22
CA THR A 34 4.53 -2.09 -5.24
C THR A 34 5.14 -3.19 -4.40
N ILE A 35 4.34 -4.14 -3.90
CA ILE A 35 4.84 -5.31 -3.16
C ILE A 35 5.77 -6.16 -4.04
N ALA A 36 5.35 -6.44 -5.28
CA ALA A 36 6.13 -7.24 -6.23
C ALA A 36 7.51 -6.61 -6.47
N LYS A 37 7.54 -5.30 -6.76
CA LYS A 37 8.78 -4.54 -6.96
C LYS A 37 9.65 -4.49 -5.71
N CYS A 38 9.07 -4.23 -4.53
CA CYS A 38 9.86 -4.10 -3.30
C CYS A 38 10.47 -5.42 -2.84
N ARG A 39 9.79 -6.55 -3.07
CA ARG A 39 10.25 -7.87 -2.63
C ARG A 39 10.96 -8.67 -3.73
N ASN A 40 11.08 -8.10 -4.93
CA ASN A 40 11.62 -8.78 -6.12
C ASN A 40 10.93 -10.12 -6.40
N ILE A 41 9.59 -10.11 -6.39
CA ILE A 41 8.74 -11.28 -6.64
C ILE A 41 7.74 -11.00 -7.77
N SER A 42 7.07 -12.04 -8.27
CA SER A 42 6.01 -11.86 -9.26
C SER A 42 4.76 -11.20 -8.66
N VAL A 43 3.98 -10.52 -9.50
CA VAL A 43 2.69 -9.92 -9.09
C VAL A 43 1.71 -11.00 -8.60
N GLU A 44 1.79 -12.22 -9.13
CA GLU A 44 0.98 -13.35 -8.69
C GLU A 44 1.30 -13.77 -7.26
N GLU A 45 2.58 -13.81 -6.90
CA GLU A 45 3.00 -14.06 -5.52
C GLU A 45 2.62 -12.89 -4.59
N ALA A 46 2.77 -11.66 -5.05
CA ALA A 46 2.36 -10.47 -4.30
C ALA A 46 0.86 -10.46 -4.00
N LYS A 47 -0.01 -10.96 -4.91
CA LYS A 47 -1.45 -11.12 -4.67
C LYS A 47 -1.74 -12.03 -3.47
N LYS A 48 -0.92 -13.07 -3.25
CA LYS A 48 -1.05 -14.02 -2.13
C LYS A 48 -0.63 -13.41 -0.78
N LYS A 49 0.22 -12.37 -0.79
CA LYS A 49 0.63 -11.67 0.45
C LYS A 49 -0.52 -10.78 0.95
N LYS A 50 -0.95 -10.98 2.21
CA LYS A 50 -2.01 -10.18 2.83
C LYS A 50 -1.50 -8.91 3.53
N LEU A 51 -0.24 -8.92 3.94
CA LEU A 51 0.43 -7.84 4.66
C LEU A 51 1.26 -6.98 3.71
N VAL A 52 1.20 -5.67 3.94
CA VAL A 52 1.99 -4.62 3.30
C VAL A 52 2.93 -4.07 4.35
N LEU A 53 4.24 -4.12 4.12
CA LEU A 53 5.27 -3.66 5.04
C LEU A 53 5.26 -2.13 5.11
N ALA A 54 5.68 -1.54 6.23
CA ALA A 54 5.64 -0.09 6.42
C ALA A 54 6.30 0.72 5.28
N HIS A 55 7.46 0.28 4.78
CA HIS A 55 8.13 0.94 3.66
C HIS A 55 7.40 0.77 2.31
N GLU A 56 6.61 -0.30 2.15
CA GLU A 56 5.75 -0.50 0.97
C GLU A 56 4.50 0.37 1.07
N VAL A 57 3.91 0.48 2.28
CA VAL A 57 2.79 1.38 2.57
C VAL A 57 3.16 2.80 2.20
N LEU A 58 4.33 3.28 2.62
CA LEU A 58 4.81 4.62 2.28
C LEU A 58 4.83 4.85 0.75
N LYS A 59 5.34 3.89 -0.02
CA LYS A 59 5.38 3.97 -1.49
C LYS A 59 3.99 3.95 -2.12
N VAL A 60 3.05 3.18 -1.57
CA VAL A 60 1.66 3.16 -2.07
C VAL A 60 0.97 4.49 -1.78
N VAL A 61 1.14 5.01 -0.56
CA VAL A 61 0.58 6.30 -0.13
C VAL A 61 1.11 7.45 -1.00
N ASP A 62 2.43 7.48 -1.22
CA ASP A 62 3.11 8.43 -2.10
C ASP A 62 2.61 8.35 -3.56
N TYR A 63 2.45 7.13 -4.09
CA TYR A 63 1.92 6.92 -5.45
C TYR A 63 0.54 7.55 -5.66
N PHE A 64 -0.33 7.48 -4.64
CA PHE A 64 -1.66 8.07 -4.72
C PHE A 64 -1.70 9.56 -4.34
N GLY A 65 -0.54 10.19 -4.10
CA GLY A 65 -0.42 11.62 -3.80
C GLY A 65 -0.90 12.01 -2.40
N PHE A 66 -0.94 11.06 -1.46
CA PHE A 66 -1.29 11.37 -0.08
C PHE A 66 -0.08 11.92 0.66
N GLU A 67 -0.22 13.13 1.21
CA GLU A 67 0.79 13.69 2.10
C GLU A 67 0.82 12.96 3.45
N VAL A 68 2.05 12.60 3.86
CA VAL A 68 2.35 12.05 5.18
C VAL A 68 2.82 13.17 6.09
N ILE A 69 2.07 13.40 7.17
CA ILE A 69 2.38 14.40 8.20
C ILE A 69 2.93 13.71 9.45
N GLU A 70 3.71 14.44 10.26
CA GLU A 70 4.22 13.94 11.55
C GLU A 70 3.09 13.55 12.52
#